data_AF-A0A0U1KWH2-F1
#
_entry.id   AF-A0A0U1KWH2-F1
#
_cell.length_a   1.000
_cell.length_b   1.000
_cell.length_c   1.000
_cell.angle_alpha   90.00
_cell.angle_beta   90.00
_cell.angle_gamma   90.00
#
_symmetry.space_group_name_H-M   'P 1'
#
loop_
_entity.id
_entity.type
_entity.pdbx_description
1 polymer ?
#
loop_
_entity_poly.entity_id
_entity_poly.type
_entity_poly.pdbx_seq_one_letter_code
_entity_poly.pdbx_strand_id
1 'polypeptide(L)'
;MKSRNLQSRLLAITILLIALVIAGCSQPQNKPDQTPATPTPQANMMGQMDPSTMMQNNPDAMRNVMSSPQNRQAMISMMSSPQMQATMTEMLKDPAMQQSMVKNMSNPELRAAMVKMMSDPAMRQPLIDIMADPAMKDTFRSMVKDPRLAPIAKETIKQ
;
A
#
# COMPACT_ATOMS: atom_id res chain seq x y z
N MET A 1 -58.87 -19.13 54.20
CA MET A 1 -58.91 -17.85 53.43
C MET A 1 -57.59 -17.43 52.76
N LYS A 2 -56.52 -18.25 52.72
CA LYS A 2 -55.19 -17.84 52.17
C LYS A 2 -54.88 -18.30 50.74
N SER A 3 -55.62 -19.29 50.20
CA SER A 3 -55.41 -19.84 48.85
C SER A 3 -56.08 -19.02 47.72
N ARG A 4 -57.24 -18.37 47.98
CA ARG A 4 -57.98 -17.57 46.98
C ARG A 4 -57.18 -16.35 46.47
N ASN A 5 -56.41 -15.69 47.34
CA ASN A 5 -55.60 -14.54 46.97
C ASN A 5 -54.34 -14.91 46.17
N LEU A 6 -53.81 -16.12 46.38
CA LEU A 6 -52.66 -16.62 45.63
C LEU A 6 -53.06 -17.04 44.22
N GLN A 7 -54.21 -17.71 44.08
CA GLN A 7 -54.76 -18.06 42.75
C GLN A 7 -55.18 -16.82 41.95
N SER A 8 -55.74 -15.79 42.59
CA SER A 8 -56.10 -14.54 41.91
C SER A 8 -54.86 -13.78 41.41
N ARG A 9 -53.74 -13.83 42.14
CA ARG A 9 -52.47 -13.21 41.70
C ARG A 9 -51.79 -14.00 40.59
N LEU A 10 -51.84 -15.34 40.64
CA LEU A 10 -51.33 -16.19 39.58
C LEU A 10 -52.11 -15.96 38.26
N LEU A 11 -53.45 -15.92 38.33
CA LEU A 11 -54.32 -15.63 37.18
C LEU A 11 -54.04 -14.25 36.56
N ALA A 12 -53.85 -13.21 37.38
CA ALA A 12 -53.54 -11.87 36.89
C ALA A 12 -52.19 -11.81 36.15
N ILE A 13 -51.16 -12.50 36.67
CA ILE A 13 -49.84 -12.57 36.02
C ILE A 13 -49.91 -13.35 34.71
N THR A 14 -50.65 -14.45 34.66
CA THR A 14 -50.84 -15.23 33.42
C THR A 14 -51.57 -14.42 32.35
N ILE A 15 -52.61 -13.66 32.71
CA ILE A 15 -53.33 -12.78 31.77
C ILE A 15 -52.41 -11.67 31.24
N LEU A 16 -51.57 -11.08 32.11
CA LEU A 16 -50.60 -10.04 31.71
C LEU A 16 -49.55 -10.57 30.72
N LEU A 17 -49.05 -11.79 30.94
CA LEU A 17 -48.10 -12.44 30.03
C LEU A 17 -48.73 -12.81 28.68
N ILE A 18 -49.99 -13.27 28.68
CA ILE A 18 -50.72 -13.54 27.43
C ILE A 18 -50.95 -12.24 26.64
N ALA A 19 -51.31 -11.13 27.30
CA ALA A 19 -51.50 -9.84 26.63
C ALA A 19 -50.21 -9.29 25.98
N LEU A 20 -49.05 -9.51 26.61
CA LEU A 20 -47.74 -9.13 26.06
C LEU A 20 -47.33 -9.95 24.82
N VAL A 21 -47.85 -11.17 24.67
CA VAL A 21 -47.57 -12.03 23.51
C VAL A 21 -48.46 -11.65 22.31
N ILE A 22 -49.70 -11.18 22.54
CA ILE A 22 -50.63 -10.80 21.45
C ILE A 22 -50.26 -9.43 20.84
N ALA A 23 -49.62 -8.53 21.61
CA ALA A 23 -49.10 -7.26 21.09
C ALA A 23 -47.78 -7.42 20.28
N GLY A 24 -47.20 -8.61 20.24
CA GLY A 24 -45.91 -8.90 19.60
C GLY A 24 -45.98 -9.60 18.24
N CYS A 25 -47.17 -9.87 17.69
CA CYS A 25 -47.30 -10.61 16.43
C CYS A 25 -48.33 -10.01 15.47
N SER A 26 -47.75 -9.40 14.42
CA SER A 26 -48.20 -9.33 13.02
C SER A 26 -49.32 -8.35 12.60
N GLN A 27 -49.01 -7.57 11.56
CA GLN A 27 -49.97 -7.37 10.47
C GLN A 27 -49.25 -7.25 9.12
N PRO A 28 -49.52 -8.18 8.18
CA PRO A 28 -49.55 -7.85 6.76
C PRO A 28 -50.86 -8.31 6.10
N GLN A 29 -51.53 -7.40 5.37
CA GLN A 29 -52.43 -7.60 4.19
C GLN A 29 -53.18 -6.27 3.95
N ASN A 30 -52.73 -5.45 3.00
CA ASN A 30 -53.14 -5.41 1.58
C ASN A 30 -54.55 -4.86 1.33
N LYS A 31 -54.60 -3.63 0.81
CA LYS A 31 -55.70 -3.08 0.00
C LYS A 31 -55.20 -3.01 -1.44
N PRO A 32 -55.94 -3.48 -2.46
CA PRO A 32 -55.40 -3.59 -3.80
C PRO A 32 -55.47 -2.26 -4.56
N ASP A 33 -54.45 -2.10 -5.40
CA ASP A 33 -54.44 -1.39 -6.68
C ASP A 33 -54.01 0.09 -6.79
N GLN A 34 -52.94 0.24 -7.59
CA GLN A 34 -52.55 1.32 -8.52
C GLN A 34 -51.52 2.39 -8.09
N THR A 35 -50.24 2.09 -8.42
CA THR A 35 -49.13 2.93 -9.00
C THR A 35 -48.80 4.35 -8.50
N PRO A 36 -47.54 4.86 -8.60
CA PRO A 36 -46.28 4.27 -9.06
C PRO A 36 -45.14 4.24 -8.00
N ALA A 37 -44.14 3.40 -8.26
CA ALA A 37 -43.06 3.03 -7.34
C ALA A 37 -42.20 4.20 -6.82
N THR A 38 -42.21 4.40 -5.51
CA THR A 38 -41.17 5.10 -4.74
C THR A 38 -40.20 4.07 -4.14
N PRO A 39 -38.88 4.30 -4.22
CA PRO A 39 -37.87 3.30 -3.88
C PRO A 39 -37.81 3.08 -2.37
N THR A 40 -38.01 1.84 -1.92
CA THR A 40 -37.78 1.44 -0.53
C THR A 40 -36.30 1.61 -0.14
N PRO A 41 -36.00 2.04 1.10
CA PRO A 41 -34.65 2.40 1.50
C PRO A 41 -33.77 1.15 1.70
N GLN A 42 -32.90 0.86 0.74
CA GLN A 42 -31.79 -0.09 0.89
C GLN A 42 -30.63 0.51 1.71
N ALA A 43 -30.93 1.33 2.72
CA ALA A 43 -29.95 2.21 3.36
C ALA A 43 -29.31 1.65 4.65
N ASN A 44 -29.55 0.40 5.04
CA ASN A 44 -29.11 -0.07 6.36
C ASN A 44 -28.39 -1.43 6.44
N MET A 45 -27.97 -2.03 5.31
CA MET A 45 -27.06 -3.19 5.35
C MET A 45 -25.57 -2.83 5.30
N MET A 46 -25.22 -1.54 5.25
CA MET A 46 -23.81 -1.09 5.24
C MET A 46 -23.21 -0.82 6.64
N GLY A 47 -24.04 -0.74 7.69
CA GLY A 47 -23.60 -0.30 9.03
C GLY A 47 -23.16 -1.41 9.99
N GLN A 48 -23.32 -2.69 9.64
CA GLN A 48 -23.03 -3.83 10.54
C GLN A 48 -21.93 -4.77 10.03
N MET A 49 -21.38 -4.54 8.84
CA MET A 49 -20.34 -5.41 8.30
C MET A 49 -18.99 -4.95 8.84
N ASP A 50 -18.34 -5.80 9.65
CA ASP A 50 -16.99 -5.57 10.13
C ASP A 50 -16.07 -5.21 8.95
N PRO A 51 -15.25 -4.13 9.03
CA PRO A 51 -14.34 -3.74 7.96
C PRO A 51 -13.44 -4.89 7.47
N SER A 52 -13.07 -5.82 8.36
CA SER A 52 -12.33 -7.03 8.02
C SER A 52 -13.15 -7.99 7.15
N THR A 53 -14.47 -8.09 7.40
CA THR A 53 -15.40 -8.91 6.61
C THR A 53 -15.63 -8.30 5.22
N MET A 54 -15.66 -6.97 5.09
CA MET A 54 -15.71 -6.31 3.77
C MET A 54 -14.41 -6.53 2.97
N MET A 55 -13.25 -6.41 3.60
CA MET A 55 -11.96 -6.64 2.94
C MET A 55 -11.79 -8.09 2.49
N GLN A 56 -12.27 -9.05 3.29
CA GLN A 56 -12.12 -10.48 3.00
C GLN A 56 -13.08 -10.97 1.90
N ASN A 57 -14.26 -10.37 1.79
CA ASN A 57 -15.27 -10.78 0.81
C ASN A 57 -15.20 -10.01 -0.53
N ASN A 58 -14.34 -8.98 -0.65
CA ASN A 58 -14.24 -8.20 -1.88
C ASN A 58 -12.79 -7.75 -2.20
N PRO A 59 -11.92 -8.71 -2.57
CA PRO A 59 -10.52 -8.43 -2.89
C PRO A 59 -10.35 -7.50 -4.09
N ASP A 60 -11.26 -7.56 -5.07
CA ASP A 60 -11.22 -6.70 -6.25
C ASP A 60 -11.53 -5.23 -5.91
N ALA A 61 -12.49 -4.98 -5.01
CA ALA A 61 -12.74 -3.62 -4.52
C ALA A 61 -11.53 -3.08 -3.76
N MET A 62 -10.89 -3.90 -2.91
CA MET A 62 -9.67 -3.49 -2.21
C MET A 62 -8.53 -3.20 -3.19
N ARG A 63 -8.33 -4.05 -4.21
CA ARG A 63 -7.35 -3.84 -5.27
C ARG A 63 -7.61 -2.54 -6.03
N ASN A 64 -8.85 -2.25 -6.37
CA ASN A 64 -9.25 -1.02 -7.07
C ASN A 64 -9.02 0.22 -6.20
N VAL A 65 -9.34 0.14 -4.90
CA VAL A 65 -9.07 1.22 -3.95
C VAL A 65 -7.56 1.45 -3.81
N MET A 66 -6.75 0.40 -3.62
CA MET A 66 -5.30 0.53 -3.48
C MET A 66 -4.60 1.01 -4.76
N SER A 67 -5.11 0.62 -5.94
CA SER A 67 -4.56 1.04 -7.23
C SER A 67 -5.15 2.35 -7.76
N SER A 68 -6.12 2.93 -7.05
CA SER A 68 -6.67 4.24 -7.41
C SER A 68 -5.54 5.30 -7.47
N PRO A 69 -5.61 6.27 -8.39
CA PRO A 69 -4.61 7.32 -8.50
C PRO A 69 -4.38 8.08 -7.17
N GLN A 70 -5.45 8.32 -6.42
CA GLN A 70 -5.43 9.03 -5.14
C GLN A 70 -4.63 8.25 -4.10
N ASN A 71 -4.87 6.94 -3.96
CA ASN A 71 -4.13 6.12 -3.01
C ASN A 71 -2.69 5.87 -3.44
N ARG A 72 -2.43 5.77 -4.75
CA ARG A 72 -1.05 5.76 -5.25
C ARG A 72 -0.31 7.04 -4.90
N GLN A 73 -0.94 8.20 -5.08
CA GLN A 73 -0.32 9.49 -4.71
C GLN A 73 -0.09 9.60 -3.20
N ALA A 74 -1.05 9.15 -2.39
CA ALA A 74 -0.89 9.10 -0.94
C ALA A 74 0.28 8.20 -0.52
N MET A 75 0.41 7.01 -1.14
CA MET A 75 1.53 6.10 -0.91
C MET A 75 2.87 6.71 -1.33
N ILE A 76 2.94 7.37 -2.49
CA ILE A 76 4.13 8.08 -2.95
C ILE A 76 4.51 9.18 -1.96
N SER A 77 3.52 9.95 -1.49
CA SER A 77 3.75 11.03 -0.52
C SER A 77 4.26 10.48 0.82
N MET A 78 3.71 9.36 1.28
CA MET A 78 4.17 8.70 2.50
C MET A 78 5.59 8.17 2.33
N MET A 79 5.88 7.51 1.21
CA MET A 79 7.21 6.97 0.91
C MET A 79 8.27 8.07 0.73
N SER A 80 7.85 9.23 0.24
CA SER A 80 8.70 10.41 0.08
C SER A 80 8.80 11.25 1.36
N SER A 81 8.12 10.88 2.44
CA SER A 81 8.17 11.65 3.68
C SER A 81 9.59 11.61 4.29
N PRO A 82 10.04 12.70 4.94
CA PRO A 82 11.36 12.73 5.57
C PRO A 82 11.59 11.59 6.57
N GLN A 83 10.55 11.19 7.30
CA GLN A 83 10.60 10.08 8.25
C GLN A 83 10.87 8.77 7.52
N MET A 84 10.16 8.50 6.42
CA MET A 84 10.38 7.28 5.65
C MET A 84 11.75 7.27 4.96
N GLN A 85 12.18 8.41 4.43
CA GLN A 85 13.53 8.57 3.88
C GLN A 85 14.61 8.28 4.93
N ALA A 86 14.44 8.78 6.16
CA ALA A 86 15.36 8.52 7.25
C ALA A 86 15.40 7.02 7.61
N THR A 87 14.24 6.35 7.70
CA THR A 87 14.19 4.91 7.94
C THR A 87 14.83 4.11 6.82
N MET A 88 14.59 4.47 5.55
CA MET A 88 15.26 3.82 4.42
C MET A 88 16.77 4.04 4.49
N THR A 89 17.21 5.26 4.79
CA THR A 89 18.64 5.57 4.96
C THR A 89 19.27 4.75 6.07
N GLU A 90 18.57 4.55 7.18
CA GLU A 90 19.06 3.71 8.29
C GLU A 90 19.11 2.23 7.91
N MET A 91 18.09 1.73 7.20
CA MET A 91 18.11 0.38 6.63
C MET A 91 19.29 0.20 5.68
N LEU A 92 19.69 1.23 4.94
CA LEU A 92 20.85 1.15 4.05
C LEU A 92 22.20 1.03 4.80
N LYS A 93 22.22 1.36 6.09
CA LYS A 93 23.41 1.15 6.94
C LYS A 93 23.49 -0.26 7.51
N ASP A 94 22.40 -1.04 7.44
CA ASP A 94 22.40 -2.41 7.91
C ASP A 94 23.40 -3.26 7.09
N PRO A 95 24.34 -3.97 7.75
CA PRO A 95 25.35 -4.76 7.04
C PRO A 95 24.78 -5.88 6.17
N ALA A 96 23.67 -6.51 6.56
CA ALA A 96 23.07 -7.58 5.76
C ALA A 96 22.41 -7.01 4.51
N MET A 97 21.78 -5.85 4.62
CA MET A 97 21.29 -5.07 3.48
C MET A 97 22.45 -4.71 2.53
N GLN A 98 23.55 -4.18 3.05
CA GLN A 98 24.74 -3.83 2.24
C GLN A 98 25.32 -5.04 1.50
N GLN A 99 25.44 -6.18 2.18
CA GLN A 99 25.90 -7.42 1.56
C GLN A 99 24.95 -7.87 0.45
N SER A 100 23.63 -7.77 0.68
CA SER A 100 22.63 -8.05 -0.34
C SER A 100 22.77 -7.13 -1.55
N MET A 101 22.98 -5.83 -1.33
CA MET A 101 23.23 -4.87 -2.42
C MET A 101 24.48 -5.23 -3.23
N VAL A 102 25.60 -5.52 -2.58
CA VAL A 102 26.85 -5.92 -3.25
C VAL A 102 26.65 -7.20 -4.06
N LYS A 103 25.91 -8.18 -3.52
CA LYS A 103 25.55 -9.41 -4.23
C LYS A 103 24.71 -9.11 -5.46
N ASN A 104 23.71 -8.24 -5.34
CA ASN A 104 22.87 -7.83 -6.46
C ASN A 104 23.68 -7.07 -7.53
N MET A 105 24.59 -6.17 -7.15
CA MET A 105 25.50 -5.49 -8.09
C MET A 105 26.48 -6.44 -8.79
N SER A 106 26.67 -7.64 -8.25
CA SER A 106 27.45 -8.71 -8.87
C SER A 106 26.63 -9.58 -9.81
N ASN A 107 25.31 -9.40 -9.86
CA ASN A 107 24.44 -10.09 -10.81
C ASN A 107 24.80 -9.69 -12.26
N PRO A 108 25.07 -10.65 -13.15
CA PRO A 108 25.44 -10.38 -14.54
C PRO A 108 24.42 -9.55 -15.33
N GLU A 109 23.13 -9.78 -15.11
CA GLU A 109 22.05 -9.06 -15.80
C GLU A 109 22.01 -7.60 -15.36
N LEU A 110 22.16 -7.34 -14.06
CA LEU A 110 22.23 -5.98 -13.53
C LEU A 110 23.48 -5.26 -14.04
N ARG A 111 24.64 -5.96 -14.09
CA ARG A 111 25.86 -5.40 -14.68
C ARG A 111 25.67 -5.05 -16.16
N ALA A 112 25.04 -5.93 -16.94
CA ALA A 112 24.75 -5.67 -18.34
C ALA A 112 23.84 -4.44 -18.51
N ALA A 113 22.82 -4.30 -17.66
CA ALA A 113 21.96 -3.14 -17.65
C ALA A 113 22.73 -1.85 -17.30
N MET A 114 23.62 -1.89 -16.32
CA MET A 114 24.48 -0.75 -15.98
C MET A 114 25.41 -0.36 -17.13
N VAL A 115 26.06 -1.33 -17.79
CA VAL A 115 26.92 -1.06 -18.96
C VAL A 115 26.10 -0.43 -20.09
N LYS A 116 24.89 -0.93 -20.35
CA LYS A 116 23.97 -0.35 -21.34
C LYS A 116 23.62 1.09 -20.99
N MET A 117 23.30 1.36 -19.72
CA MET A 117 23.02 2.71 -19.24
C MET A 117 24.23 3.64 -19.43
N MET A 118 25.44 3.21 -19.07
CA MET A 118 26.64 4.03 -19.26
C MET A 118 26.99 4.26 -20.73
N SER A 119 26.54 3.39 -21.62
CA SER A 119 26.70 3.54 -23.07
C SER A 119 25.62 4.42 -23.70
N ASP A 120 24.59 4.80 -22.94
CA ASP A 120 23.53 5.68 -23.41
C ASP A 120 24.11 7.06 -23.77
N PRO A 121 23.82 7.61 -24.96
CA PRO A 121 24.26 8.95 -25.34
C PRO A 121 23.91 10.04 -24.32
N ALA A 122 22.78 9.91 -23.61
CA ALA A 122 22.37 10.85 -22.56
C ALA A 122 23.35 10.89 -21.37
N MET A 123 24.12 9.82 -21.16
CA MET A 123 25.14 9.77 -20.11
C MET A 123 26.46 10.42 -20.51
N ARG A 124 26.67 10.78 -21.79
CA ARG A 124 27.95 11.36 -22.24
C ARG A 124 28.26 12.67 -21.56
N GLN A 125 27.31 13.62 -21.54
CA GLN A 125 27.56 14.94 -20.95
C GLN A 125 27.80 14.85 -19.43
N PRO A 126 26.98 14.13 -18.65
CA PRO A 126 27.28 13.90 -17.24
C PRO A 126 28.66 13.29 -16.99
N LEU A 127 29.10 12.33 -17.81
CA LEU A 127 30.42 11.72 -17.65
C LEU A 127 31.56 12.71 -17.98
N ILE A 128 31.38 13.56 -18.98
CA ILE A 128 32.32 14.64 -19.31
C ILE A 128 32.41 15.63 -18.14
N ASP A 129 31.27 16.04 -17.60
CA ASP A 129 31.20 17.01 -16.51
C ASP A 129 31.90 16.47 -15.25
N ILE A 130 31.68 15.18 -14.93
CA ILE A 130 32.39 14.49 -13.83
C ILE A 130 33.90 14.50 -14.07
N MET A 131 34.36 14.21 -15.29
CA MET A 131 35.79 14.21 -15.59
C MET A 131 36.41 15.62 -15.58
N ALA A 132 35.62 16.65 -15.89
CA ALA A 132 36.02 18.05 -15.84
C ALA A 132 35.97 18.65 -14.42
N ASP A 133 35.34 17.96 -13.47
CA ASP A 133 35.23 18.42 -12.09
C ASP A 133 36.62 18.60 -11.46
N PRO A 134 36.96 19.79 -10.93
CA PRO A 134 38.23 20.04 -10.25
C PRO A 134 38.53 19.06 -9.11
N ALA A 135 37.51 18.53 -8.42
CA ALA A 135 37.65 17.52 -7.38
C ALA A 135 38.20 16.19 -7.92
N MET A 136 38.05 15.92 -9.22
CA MET A 136 38.55 14.71 -9.87
C MET A 136 40.01 14.83 -10.34
N LYS A 137 40.63 16.02 -10.22
CA LYS A 137 42.00 16.28 -10.69
C LYS A 137 43.04 15.31 -10.12
N ASP A 138 42.99 15.03 -8.82
CA ASP A 138 43.94 14.14 -8.16
C ASP A 138 43.69 12.67 -8.55
N THR A 139 42.42 12.28 -8.67
CA THR A 139 42.02 10.97 -9.19
C THR A 139 42.56 10.77 -10.60
N PHE A 140 42.38 11.74 -11.49
CA PHE A 140 42.89 11.69 -12.86
C PHE A 140 44.41 11.61 -12.91
N ARG A 141 45.11 12.43 -12.10
CA ARG A 141 46.57 12.38 -11.96
C ARG A 141 47.05 11.00 -11.49
N SER A 142 46.32 10.35 -10.60
CA SER A 142 46.62 8.99 -10.14
C SER A 142 46.40 7.97 -11.26
N MET A 143 45.28 8.07 -11.99
CA MET A 143 44.97 7.21 -13.12
C MET A 143 46.04 7.26 -14.20
N VAL A 144 46.49 8.45 -14.61
CA VAL A 144 47.54 8.60 -15.65
C VAL A 144 48.88 7.97 -15.21
N LYS A 145 49.15 7.89 -13.91
CA LYS A 145 50.35 7.22 -13.37
C LYS A 145 50.18 5.71 -13.25
N ASP A 146 49.00 5.16 -13.49
CA ASP A 146 48.76 3.72 -13.46
C ASP A 146 49.60 3.04 -14.54
N PRO A 147 50.49 2.09 -14.19
CA PRO A 147 51.32 1.37 -15.14
C PRO A 147 50.54 0.66 -16.24
N ARG A 148 49.26 0.32 -15.99
CA ARG A 148 48.37 -0.32 -16.97
C ARG A 148 47.94 0.63 -18.09
N LEU A 149 47.96 1.95 -17.84
CA LEU A 149 47.63 2.97 -18.84
C LEU A 149 48.87 3.51 -19.56
N ALA A 150 50.08 3.23 -19.05
CA ALA A 150 51.34 3.59 -19.68
C ALA A 150 51.48 3.16 -21.16
N PRO A 151 51.06 1.95 -21.61
CA PRO A 151 51.13 1.61 -23.03
C PRO A 151 50.24 2.50 -23.90
N ILE A 152 49.03 2.82 -23.43
CA ILE A 152 48.05 3.66 -24.15
C ILE A 152 48.58 5.09 -24.28
N ALA A 153 49.11 5.65 -23.19
CA ALA A 153 49.71 6.99 -23.19
C ALA A 153 50.94 7.07 -24.11
N LYS A 154 51.72 5.98 -24.23
CA LYS A 154 52.88 5.93 -25.14
C LYS A 154 52.47 5.84 -26.61
N GLU A 155 51.36 5.16 -26.93
CA GLU A 155 50.85 5.10 -28.30
C GLU A 155 50.29 6.44 -28.76
N THR A 156 49.58 7.18 -27.89
CA THR A 156 49.01 8.48 -28.25
C THR A 156 50.05 9.61 -28.36
N ILE A 157 51.20 9.50 -27.69
CA ILE A 157 52.32 10.46 -27.84
C ILE A 157 53.15 10.19 -29.12
N LYS A 158 53.02 9.00 -29.71
CA LYS A 158 53.76 8.60 -30.92
C LYS A 158 52.99 8.81 -32.23
N GLN A 159 51.74 9.26 -32.16
CA GLN A 159 50.93 9.68 -33.31
C GLN A 159 50.97 11.20 -33.44
#